data_AF-X1UMN3-F1
#
_entry.id   AF-X1UMN3-F1
#
_cell.length_a   1.000
_cell.length_b   1.000
_cell.length_c   1.000
_cell.angle_alpha   90.00
_cell.angle_beta   90.00
_cell.angle_gamma   90.00
#
_symmetry.space_group_name_H-M   'P 1'
#
loop_
_entity.id
_entity.type
_entity.pdbx_description
1 polymer ?
#
loop_
_entity_poly.entity_id
_entity_poly.type
_entity_poly.pdbx_seq_one_letter_code
_entity_poly.pdbx_strand_id
1 'polypeptide(L)'
;MSEEKKVSIKKIQATGMMRKLMADYFYELDKASKEGSPKVAWCTSVGPAELLLSLGFLVYYPENHGAMLGATRAANNYIPVANAIGYSPDICSYLTSDVGAFIKKETPLSLAYKGIEGVPKPDVLVYNTNQCRDVQEWFSWYSRELKVPAMGISTYCNIGKIENYHLESIVSQMKDMVSPLEEISGQKFDIDKLRHFLSLSYDCTQLWKKILETNTAKPAPMSFFDGTIHMGPAVVLRGSPQAVEYYTV
;
A
#
# COMPACT_ATOMS: atom_id res chain seq x y z
N MET A 1 -12.87 -47.39 9.74
CA MET A 1 -11.96 -46.47 9.00
C MET A 1 -12.85 -45.60 8.14
N SER A 2 -13.24 -44.43 8.64
CA SER A 2 -14.06 -43.48 7.90
C SER A 2 -13.21 -42.88 6.78
N GLU A 3 -13.63 -43.07 5.52
CA GLU A 3 -13.03 -42.40 4.36
C GLU A 3 -13.04 -40.89 4.59
N GLU A 4 -11.85 -40.30 4.76
CA GLU A 4 -11.69 -38.85 4.76
C GLU A 4 -12.14 -38.34 3.38
N LYS A 5 -13.35 -37.76 3.32
CA LYS A 5 -13.82 -37.03 2.14
C LYS A 5 -12.80 -35.94 1.82
N LYS A 6 -12.01 -36.15 0.77
CA LYS A 6 -11.07 -35.18 0.23
C LYS A 6 -11.85 -33.92 -0.14
N VAL A 7 -11.73 -32.86 0.68
CA VAL A 7 -12.41 -31.59 0.43
C VAL A 7 -11.81 -31.00 -0.86
N SER A 8 -12.62 -30.91 -1.92
CA SER A 8 -12.18 -30.29 -3.17
C SER A 8 -12.13 -28.77 -2.98
N ILE A 9 -10.94 -28.21 -2.83
CA ILE A 9 -10.74 -26.76 -2.78
C ILE A 9 -11.06 -26.20 -4.17
N LYS A 10 -12.11 -25.39 -4.26
CA LYS A 10 -12.47 -24.70 -5.50
C LYS A 10 -11.48 -23.55 -5.72
N LYS A 11 -10.94 -23.45 -6.94
CA LYS A 11 -10.05 -22.36 -7.31
C LYS A 11 -10.86 -21.07 -7.48
N ILE A 12 -10.39 -19.98 -6.88
CA ILE A 12 -10.99 -18.65 -7.09
C ILE A 12 -10.67 -18.18 -8.50
N GLN A 13 -11.70 -17.76 -9.25
CA GLN A 13 -11.56 -17.38 -10.65
C GLN A 13 -10.64 -16.16 -10.82
N ALA A 14 -10.79 -15.16 -9.95
CA ALA A 14 -9.99 -13.94 -9.94
C ALA A 14 -8.48 -14.16 -9.72
N THR A 15 -8.04 -15.34 -9.25
CA THR A 15 -6.59 -15.64 -9.07
C THR A 15 -5.82 -15.51 -10.39
N GLY A 16 -6.45 -15.83 -11.54
CA GLY A 16 -5.81 -15.65 -12.85
C GLY A 16 -5.54 -14.19 -13.20
N MET A 17 -6.47 -13.30 -12.86
CA MET A 17 -6.36 -11.85 -13.11
C MET A 17 -5.31 -11.20 -12.20
N MET A 18 -5.19 -11.69 -10.96
CA MET A 18 -4.28 -11.12 -9.95
C MET A 18 -2.84 -10.98 -10.46
N ARG A 19 -2.31 -12.03 -11.09
CA ARG A 19 -0.92 -12.04 -11.55
C ARG A 19 -0.67 -10.93 -12.59
N LYS A 20 -1.59 -10.77 -13.54
CA LYS A 20 -1.48 -9.72 -14.56
C LYS A 20 -1.62 -8.34 -13.91
N LEU A 21 -2.63 -8.17 -13.05
CA LEU A 21 -2.92 -6.92 -12.39
C LEU A 21 -1.73 -6.39 -11.56
N MET A 22 -1.12 -7.26 -10.74
CA MET A 22 0.05 -6.88 -9.95
C MET A 22 1.28 -6.62 -10.84
N ALA A 23 1.47 -7.39 -11.91
CA ALA A 23 2.57 -7.16 -12.85
C ALA A 23 2.43 -5.80 -13.54
N ASP A 24 1.25 -5.48 -14.07
CA ASP A 24 0.98 -4.20 -14.72
C ASP A 24 1.27 -3.03 -13.76
N TYR A 25 0.80 -3.13 -12.52
CA TYR A 25 1.05 -2.13 -11.46
C TYR A 25 2.55 -1.90 -11.21
N PHE A 26 3.34 -2.95 -11.00
CA PHE A 26 4.78 -2.78 -10.72
C PHE A 26 5.58 -2.34 -11.94
N TYR A 27 5.21 -2.79 -13.15
CA TYR A 27 5.86 -2.34 -14.38
C TYR A 27 5.56 -0.87 -14.70
N GLU A 28 4.34 -0.40 -14.42
CA GLU A 28 4.00 1.01 -14.58
C GLU A 28 4.81 1.90 -13.63
N LEU A 29 4.95 1.49 -12.36
CA LEU A 29 5.79 2.18 -11.38
C LEU A 29 7.28 2.20 -11.75
N ASP A 30 7.83 1.07 -12.21
CA ASP A 30 9.23 0.99 -12.64
C ASP A 30 9.49 1.89 -13.86
N LYS A 31 8.57 1.87 -14.84
CA LYS A 31 8.64 2.74 -16.02
C LYS A 31 8.61 4.22 -15.59
N ALA A 32 7.66 4.61 -14.76
CA ALA A 32 7.54 5.98 -14.27
C ALA A 32 8.77 6.44 -13.49
N SER A 33 9.35 5.56 -12.67
CA SER A 33 10.60 5.83 -11.96
C SER A 33 11.79 6.03 -12.89
N LYS A 34 11.84 5.34 -14.04
CA LYS A 34 12.93 5.46 -15.03
C LYS A 34 12.77 6.68 -15.93
N GLU A 35 11.53 6.99 -16.32
CA GLU A 35 11.20 8.10 -17.22
C GLU A 35 11.02 9.44 -16.47
N GLY A 36 10.78 9.40 -15.16
CA GLY A 36 10.52 10.56 -14.32
C GLY A 36 9.10 11.13 -14.43
N SER A 37 8.20 10.41 -15.12
CA SER A 37 6.79 10.75 -15.33
C SER A 37 5.94 9.49 -15.60
N PRO A 38 4.72 9.37 -15.04
CA PRO A 38 4.13 10.25 -14.02
C PRO A 38 4.94 10.25 -12.71
N LYS A 39 4.64 11.20 -11.82
CA LYS A 39 5.32 11.29 -10.52
C LYS A 39 4.92 10.12 -9.62
N VAL A 40 5.87 9.61 -8.83
CA VAL A 40 5.64 8.47 -7.93
C VAL A 40 5.54 8.96 -6.50
N ALA A 41 4.47 8.63 -5.81
CA ALA A 41 4.31 8.85 -4.38
C ALA A 41 4.48 7.52 -3.64
N TRP A 42 5.32 7.48 -2.61
CA TRP A 42 5.21 6.39 -1.64
C TRP A 42 4.15 6.75 -0.63
N CYS A 43 3.27 5.81 -0.33
CA CYS A 43 2.16 6.00 0.58
C CYS A 43 2.07 4.84 1.58
N THR A 44 1.71 5.15 2.83
CA THR A 44 1.30 4.10 3.77
C THR A 44 -0.05 3.53 3.33
N SER A 45 -0.34 2.27 3.64
CA SER A 45 -1.54 1.54 3.16
C SER A 45 -2.87 2.24 3.48
N VAL A 46 -2.92 2.95 4.60
CA VAL A 46 -4.05 3.77 5.07
C VAL A 46 -3.79 5.28 4.96
N GLY A 47 -2.78 5.67 4.18
CA GLY A 47 -2.54 7.04 3.76
C GLY A 47 -3.61 7.52 2.75
N PRO A 48 -3.64 8.84 2.48
CA PRO A 48 -4.64 9.47 1.61
C PRO A 48 -4.33 9.23 0.12
N ALA A 49 -4.35 7.96 -0.32
CA ALA A 49 -4.02 7.55 -1.69
C ALA A 49 -4.91 8.23 -2.73
N GLU A 50 -6.19 8.46 -2.43
CA GLU A 50 -7.14 9.10 -3.33
C GLU A 50 -6.77 10.55 -3.65
N LEU A 51 -6.16 11.27 -2.69
CA LEU A 51 -5.63 12.60 -2.92
C LEU A 51 -4.45 12.56 -3.90
N LEU A 52 -3.53 11.60 -3.71
CA LEU A 52 -2.38 11.39 -4.61
C LEU A 52 -2.83 11.04 -6.03
N LEU A 53 -3.76 10.10 -6.17
CA LEU A 53 -4.33 9.71 -7.46
C LEU A 53 -5.03 10.89 -8.15
N SER A 54 -5.76 11.72 -7.39
CA SER A 54 -6.42 12.92 -7.93
C SER A 54 -5.46 13.96 -8.52
N LEU A 55 -4.21 13.95 -8.07
CA LEU A 55 -3.11 14.80 -8.53
C LEU A 55 -2.19 14.08 -9.54
N GLY A 56 -2.58 12.90 -10.03
CA GLY A 56 -1.89 12.18 -11.10
C GLY A 56 -0.62 11.46 -10.68
N PHE A 57 -0.42 11.22 -9.38
CA PHE A 57 0.66 10.36 -8.91
C PHE A 57 0.35 8.89 -9.17
N LEU A 58 1.38 8.11 -9.49
CA LEU A 58 1.37 6.67 -9.24
C LEU A 58 1.75 6.42 -7.79
N VAL A 59 1.09 5.47 -7.14
CA VAL A 59 1.25 5.23 -5.70
C VAL A 59 1.94 3.90 -5.47
N TYR A 60 3.02 3.92 -4.68
CA TYR A 60 3.74 2.73 -4.22
C TYR A 60 3.61 2.57 -2.70
N TYR A 61 3.56 1.32 -2.22
CA TYR A 61 3.34 1.03 -0.79
C TYR A 61 4.50 0.19 -0.24
N PRO A 62 5.42 0.79 0.55
CA PRO A 62 6.53 0.06 1.18
C PRO A 62 6.08 -1.15 2.03
N GLU A 63 4.87 -1.09 2.59
CA GLU A 63 4.30 -2.18 3.38
C GLU A 63 3.96 -3.42 2.55
N ASN A 64 3.54 -3.22 1.29
CA ASN A 64 3.36 -4.33 0.37
C ASN A 64 4.70 -5.01 0.06
N HIS A 65 5.77 -4.22 -0.06
CA HIS A 65 7.13 -4.75 -0.19
C HIS A 65 7.58 -5.48 1.08
N GLY A 66 7.31 -4.94 2.28
CA GLY A 66 7.51 -5.64 3.55
C GLY A 66 6.79 -6.99 3.60
N ALA A 67 5.54 -7.05 3.13
CA ALA A 67 4.79 -8.31 3.01
C ALA A 67 5.47 -9.30 2.04
N MET A 68 5.97 -8.82 0.89
CA MET A 68 6.72 -9.65 -0.07
C MET A 68 8.03 -10.18 0.52
N LEU A 69 8.75 -9.37 1.29
CA LEU A 69 9.97 -9.78 2.00
C LEU A 69 9.69 -10.90 3.01
N GLY A 70 8.56 -10.81 3.72
CA GLY A 70 8.08 -11.87 4.60
C GLY A 70 7.69 -13.14 3.85
N ALA A 71 6.88 -13.00 2.79
CA ALA A 71 6.38 -14.12 2.00
C ALA A 71 7.50 -14.91 1.29
N THR A 72 8.55 -14.23 0.86
CA THR A 72 9.73 -14.85 0.23
C THR A 72 10.78 -15.33 1.23
N ARG A 73 10.51 -15.21 2.55
CA ARG A 73 11.45 -15.53 3.64
C ARG A 73 12.76 -14.74 3.59
N ALA A 74 12.78 -13.62 2.87
CA ALA A 74 13.96 -12.79 2.70
C ALA A 74 14.17 -11.81 3.86
N ALA A 75 13.14 -11.51 4.66
CA ALA A 75 13.21 -10.59 5.80
C ALA A 75 14.38 -10.88 6.76
N ASN A 76 14.69 -12.16 7.02
CA ASN A 76 15.79 -12.59 7.90
C ASN A 76 17.18 -12.13 7.41
N ASN A 77 17.33 -11.82 6.11
CA ASN A 77 18.58 -11.34 5.53
C ASN A 77 18.76 -9.82 5.66
N TYR A 78 17.69 -9.10 6.02
CA TYR A 78 17.61 -7.64 5.97
C TYR A 78 17.41 -7.01 7.35
N ILE A 79 16.63 -7.62 8.24
CA ILE A 79 16.44 -7.11 9.61
C ILE A 79 17.80 -6.90 10.34
N PRO A 80 18.78 -7.83 10.27
CA PRO A 80 20.09 -7.61 10.89
C PRO A 80 20.85 -6.41 10.34
N VAL A 81 20.61 -6.02 9.08
CA VAL A 81 21.24 -4.85 8.44
C VAL A 81 20.70 -3.56 9.08
N ALA A 82 19.38 -3.47 9.28
CA ALA A 82 18.78 -2.33 9.98
C ALA A 82 19.25 -2.26 11.44
N ASN A 83 19.32 -3.39 12.14
CA ASN A 83 19.83 -3.44 13.52
C ASN A 83 21.28 -2.96 13.62
N ALA A 84 22.12 -3.31 12.64
CA ALA A 84 23.53 -2.90 12.59
C ALA A 84 23.73 -1.37 12.48
N ILE A 85 22.72 -0.65 11.97
CA ILE A 85 22.73 0.83 11.91
C ILE A 85 21.95 1.49 13.06
N GLY A 86 21.54 0.72 14.07
CA GLY A 86 20.99 1.25 15.32
C GLY A 86 19.47 1.10 15.50
N TYR A 87 18.75 0.41 14.60
CA TYR A 87 17.34 0.10 14.85
C TYR A 87 17.21 -0.92 15.99
N SER A 88 16.24 -0.69 16.89
CA SER A 88 15.90 -1.65 17.93
C SER A 88 15.29 -2.92 17.33
N PRO A 89 15.63 -4.12 17.82
CA PRO A 89 14.96 -5.37 17.44
C PRO A 89 13.45 -5.40 17.72
N ASP A 90 12.94 -4.51 18.58
CA ASP A 90 11.52 -4.42 18.92
C ASP A 90 10.67 -3.66 17.88
N ILE A 91 11.32 -3.02 16.90
CA ILE A 91 10.65 -2.26 15.84
C ILE A 91 10.01 -3.23 14.83
N CYS A 92 8.87 -2.81 14.27
CA CYS A 92 8.13 -3.55 13.25
C CYS A 92 9.03 -4.20 12.19
N SER A 93 8.83 -5.49 11.95
CA SER A 93 9.61 -6.27 10.98
C SER A 93 9.41 -5.80 9.53
N TYR A 94 8.26 -5.20 9.19
CA TYR A 94 8.08 -4.59 7.87
C TYR A 94 9.06 -3.44 7.68
N LEU A 95 9.15 -2.53 8.66
CA LEU A 95 10.07 -1.39 8.61
C LEU A 95 11.52 -1.86 8.55
N THR A 96 11.95 -2.71 9.49
CA THR A 96 13.37 -3.09 9.59
C THR A 96 13.82 -3.96 8.41
N SER A 97 12.96 -4.84 7.87
CA SER A 97 13.29 -5.59 6.67
C SER A 97 13.30 -4.73 5.40
N ASP A 98 12.37 -3.77 5.27
CA ASP A 98 12.32 -2.85 4.13
C ASP A 98 13.52 -1.90 4.09
N VAL A 99 13.85 -1.27 5.23
CA VAL A 99 15.05 -0.45 5.41
C VAL A 99 16.32 -1.26 5.12
N GLY A 100 16.42 -2.46 5.68
CA GLY A 100 17.56 -3.34 5.44
C GLY A 100 17.73 -3.76 3.98
N ALA A 101 16.62 -4.07 3.30
CA ALA A 101 16.60 -4.39 1.87
C ALA A 101 17.03 -3.19 1.02
N PHE A 102 16.53 -2.00 1.37
CA PHE A 102 16.91 -0.75 0.72
C PHE A 102 18.41 -0.45 0.86
N ILE A 103 18.98 -0.60 2.06
CA ILE A 103 20.43 -0.40 2.30
C ILE A 103 21.26 -1.38 1.47
N LYS A 104 20.82 -2.64 1.38
CA LYS A 104 21.47 -3.65 0.54
C LYS A 104 21.24 -3.46 -0.97
N LYS A 105 20.30 -2.60 -1.36
CA LYS A 105 19.84 -2.42 -2.75
C LYS A 105 19.33 -3.74 -3.36
N GLU A 106 18.62 -4.51 -2.54
CA GLU A 106 18.00 -5.76 -2.94
C GLU A 106 16.48 -5.66 -2.79
N THR A 107 15.74 -6.39 -3.62
CA THR A 107 14.28 -6.44 -3.54
C THR A 107 13.75 -7.76 -4.09
N PRO A 108 12.72 -8.38 -3.49
CA PRO A 108 12.01 -9.51 -4.09
C PRO A 108 11.28 -9.14 -5.39
N LEU A 109 11.09 -7.85 -5.70
CA LEU A 109 10.48 -7.40 -6.95
C LEU A 109 11.30 -7.82 -8.18
N SER A 110 12.64 -7.82 -8.08
CA SER A 110 13.51 -8.19 -9.20
C SER A 110 13.43 -9.67 -9.56
N LEU A 111 13.10 -10.51 -8.56
CA LEU A 111 12.84 -11.94 -8.75
C LEU A 111 11.42 -12.18 -9.29
N ALA A 112 10.45 -11.39 -8.84
CA ALA A 112 9.05 -11.55 -9.22
C ALA A 112 8.74 -11.00 -10.62
N TYR A 113 9.41 -9.91 -11.02
CA TYR A 113 9.13 -9.15 -12.24
C TYR A 113 10.40 -8.90 -13.04
N LYS A 114 10.54 -9.62 -14.16
CA LYS A 114 11.70 -9.50 -15.06
C LYS A 114 11.86 -8.06 -15.53
N GLY A 115 13.05 -7.48 -15.33
CA GLY A 115 13.41 -6.12 -15.78
C GLY A 115 13.28 -5.04 -14.70
N ILE A 116 12.71 -5.37 -13.55
CA ILE A 116 12.73 -4.50 -12.36
C ILE A 116 14.02 -4.78 -11.60
N GLU A 117 14.80 -3.74 -11.29
CA GLU A 117 16.08 -3.85 -10.58
C GLU A 117 15.99 -3.40 -9.12
N GLY A 118 14.97 -2.59 -8.79
CA GLY A 118 14.80 -1.99 -7.47
C GLY A 118 13.37 -1.53 -7.23
N VAL A 119 13.10 -1.03 -6.03
CA VAL A 119 11.84 -0.34 -5.71
C VAL A 119 11.76 0.99 -6.49
N PRO A 120 10.56 1.44 -6.90
CA PRO A 120 10.42 2.68 -7.68
C PRO A 120 10.85 3.89 -6.85
N LYS A 121 11.58 4.82 -7.46
CA LYS A 121 12.03 6.05 -6.80
C LYS A 121 10.83 6.98 -6.53
N PRO A 122 10.62 7.44 -5.29
CA PRO A 122 9.58 8.42 -4.99
C PRO A 122 9.98 9.84 -5.40
N ASP A 123 8.98 10.66 -5.67
CA ASP A 123 9.04 12.12 -5.70
C ASP A 123 8.48 12.75 -4.41
N VAL A 124 7.63 12.01 -3.68
CA VAL A 124 7.06 12.42 -2.39
C VAL A 124 6.74 11.20 -1.52
N LEU A 125 6.79 11.39 -0.19
CA LEU A 125 6.43 10.39 0.81
C LEU A 125 5.20 10.88 1.59
N VAL A 126 4.12 10.11 1.60
CA VAL A 126 2.87 10.49 2.28
C VAL A 126 2.40 9.42 3.26
N TYR A 127 2.26 9.79 4.53
CA TYR A 127 1.87 8.84 5.59
C TYR A 127 0.58 9.23 6.31
N ASN A 128 0.02 8.27 7.05
CA ASN A 128 -1.04 8.49 8.01
C ASN A 128 -0.79 7.66 9.27
N THR A 129 -0.77 8.29 10.44
CA THR A 129 -0.45 7.64 11.72
C THR A 129 -1.64 6.91 12.36
N ASN A 130 -2.79 6.82 11.69
CA ASN A 130 -3.92 6.00 12.14
C ASN A 130 -3.59 4.51 12.19
N GLN A 131 -2.58 4.07 11.43
CA GLN A 131 -2.07 2.72 11.47
C GLN A 131 -1.21 2.46 12.70
N CYS A 132 -0.10 3.19 12.78
CA CYS A 132 0.83 3.22 13.89
C CYS A 132 1.68 4.48 13.78
N ARG A 133 2.48 4.77 14.81
CA ARG A 133 3.38 5.93 14.79
C ARG A 133 4.66 5.66 13.99
N ASP A 134 5.11 4.41 13.92
CA ASP A 134 6.36 4.02 13.27
C ASP A 134 6.42 4.41 11.78
N VAL A 135 5.28 4.48 11.09
CA VAL A 135 5.26 4.88 9.67
C VAL A 135 5.74 6.31 9.44
N GLN A 136 5.50 7.22 10.40
CA GLN A 136 6.01 8.59 10.32
C GLN A 136 7.55 8.60 10.38
N GLU A 137 8.13 7.82 11.29
CA GLU A 137 9.59 7.73 11.44
C GLU A 137 10.23 6.99 10.26
N TRP A 138 9.56 5.96 9.75
CA TRP A 138 9.98 5.22 8.56
C TRP A 138 10.05 6.14 7.33
N PHE A 139 9.01 6.92 7.09
CA PHE A 139 8.97 7.86 5.97
C PHE A 139 9.92 9.05 6.18
N SER A 140 10.11 9.48 7.43
CA SER A 140 11.10 10.50 7.77
C SER A 140 12.54 10.03 7.52
N TRP A 141 12.83 8.75 7.77
CA TRP A 141 14.12 8.16 7.40
C TRP A 141 14.30 8.18 5.87
N TYR A 142 13.32 7.69 5.12
CA TYR A 142 13.37 7.74 3.66
C TYR A 142 13.48 9.15 3.10
N SER A 143 12.83 10.14 3.70
CA SER A 143 12.93 11.54 3.30
C SER A 143 14.38 12.03 3.34
N ARG A 144 15.12 11.68 4.39
CA ARG A 144 16.54 12.04 4.54
C ARG A 144 17.43 11.31 3.54
N GLU A 145 17.23 10.00 3.38
CA GLU A 145 18.05 9.18 2.49
C GLU A 145 17.84 9.52 1.01
N LEU A 146 16.58 9.72 0.60
CA LEU A 146 16.19 9.96 -0.78
C LEU A 146 16.09 11.43 -1.15
N LYS A 147 16.16 12.34 -0.16
CA LYS A 147 16.06 13.80 -0.31
C LYS A 147 14.74 14.22 -0.98
N VAL A 148 13.64 13.61 -0.56
CA VAL A 148 12.28 13.91 -1.02
C VAL A 148 11.41 14.36 0.14
N PRO A 149 10.42 15.23 -0.07
CA PRO A 149 9.55 15.70 1.01
C PRO A 149 8.71 14.56 1.59
N ALA A 150 8.57 14.57 2.92
CA ALA A 150 7.61 13.74 3.64
C ALA A 150 6.54 14.62 4.30
N MET A 151 5.29 14.25 4.11
CA MET A 151 4.12 14.93 4.70
C MET A 151 3.06 13.89 5.04
N GLY A 152 2.10 14.23 5.89
CA GLY A 152 1.12 13.24 6.28
C GLY A 152 0.11 13.70 7.30
N ILE A 153 -0.71 12.75 7.74
CA ILE A 153 -1.78 12.96 8.69
C ILE A 153 -1.36 12.36 10.03
N SER A 154 -1.31 13.21 11.05
CA SER A 154 -1.21 12.83 12.45
C SER A 154 -2.60 12.58 13.02
N THR A 155 -3.03 11.32 12.99
CA THR A 155 -4.32 10.88 13.52
C THR A 155 -4.26 10.71 15.04
N TYR A 156 -5.32 11.16 15.72
CA TYR A 156 -5.49 11.01 17.17
C TYR A 156 -5.63 9.52 17.56
N CYS A 157 -5.02 9.14 18.68
CA CYS A 157 -5.11 7.79 19.24
C CYS A 157 -5.96 7.77 20.52
N ASN A 158 -6.53 6.61 20.85
CA ASN A 158 -7.29 6.38 22.09
C ASN A 158 -8.40 7.41 22.36
N ILE A 159 -9.05 7.89 21.29
CA ILE A 159 -10.16 8.83 21.42
C ILE A 159 -11.44 8.07 21.73
N GLY A 160 -12.30 8.69 22.54
CA GLY A 160 -13.67 8.22 22.75
C GLY A 160 -14.57 8.65 21.60
N LYS A 161 -15.56 9.49 21.89
CA LYS A 161 -16.40 10.10 20.86
C LYS A 161 -15.57 11.01 19.96
N ILE A 162 -15.82 10.96 18.66
CA ILE A 162 -15.23 11.88 17.70
C ILE A 162 -15.85 13.27 17.91
N GLU A 163 -15.05 14.17 18.48
CA GLU A 163 -15.35 15.60 18.59
C GLU A 163 -14.98 16.39 17.32
N ASN A 164 -15.61 17.56 17.12
CA ASN A 164 -15.43 18.40 15.93
C ASN A 164 -13.97 18.82 15.69
N TYR A 165 -13.21 19.13 16.74
CA TYR A 165 -11.81 19.53 16.59
C TYR A 165 -10.93 18.40 16.04
N HIS A 166 -11.29 17.13 16.27
CA HIS A 166 -10.58 16.02 15.64
C HIS A 166 -10.80 16.05 14.13
N LEU A 167 -12.04 16.23 13.69
CA LEU A 167 -12.39 16.30 12.27
C LEU A 167 -11.77 17.51 11.58
N GLU A 168 -11.88 18.69 12.18
CA GLU A 168 -11.31 19.93 11.66
C GLU A 168 -9.79 19.83 11.51
N SER A 169 -9.10 19.24 12.50
CA SER A 169 -7.66 19.00 12.44
C SER A 169 -7.26 18.08 11.29
N ILE A 170 -7.95 16.95 11.09
CA ILE A 170 -7.65 16.03 9.98
C ILE A 170 -7.94 16.68 8.62
N VAL A 171 -9.04 17.42 8.51
CA VAL A 171 -9.39 18.17 7.28
C VAL A 171 -8.34 19.23 6.97
N SER A 172 -7.84 19.96 7.99
CA SER A 172 -6.77 20.94 7.79
C SER A 172 -5.51 20.26 7.29
N GLN A 173 -5.06 19.18 7.94
CA GLN A 173 -3.86 18.44 7.53
C GLN A 173 -3.96 17.91 6.08
N MET A 174 -5.14 17.44 5.65
CA MET A 174 -5.37 17.05 4.26
C MET A 174 -5.27 18.25 3.29
N LYS A 175 -5.82 19.40 3.65
CA LYS A 175 -5.73 20.63 2.84
C LYS A 175 -4.30 21.17 2.76
N ASP A 176 -3.54 21.09 3.85
CA ASP A 176 -2.16 21.58 3.93
C ASP A 176 -1.22 20.79 3.00
N MET A 177 -1.55 19.52 2.71
CA MET A 177 -0.82 18.73 1.72
C MET A 177 -1.12 19.09 0.27
N VAL A 178 -2.24 19.77 -0.03
CA VAL A 178 -2.66 20.02 -1.42
C VAL A 178 -1.63 20.87 -2.17
N SER A 179 -1.26 22.05 -1.65
CA SER A 179 -0.35 22.96 -2.35
C SER A 179 1.04 22.35 -2.62
N PRO A 180 1.71 21.69 -1.65
CA PRO A 180 2.97 21.00 -1.92
C PRO A 180 2.82 19.86 -2.95
N LEU A 181 1.73 19.10 -2.90
CA LEU A 181 1.50 18.01 -3.87
C LEU A 181 1.21 18.54 -5.28
N GLU A 182 0.53 19.68 -5.42
CA GLU A 182 0.37 20.37 -6.72
C GLU A 182 1.73 20.78 -7.30
N GLU A 183 2.63 21.33 -6.47
CA GLU A 183 3.97 21.76 -6.90
C GLU A 183 4.81 20.58 -7.40
N ILE A 184 4.77 19.45 -6.69
CA ILE A 184 5.54 18.25 -7.04
C ILE A 184 4.97 17.56 -8.29
N SER A 185 3.64 17.44 -8.39
CA SER A 185 2.96 16.79 -9.52
C SER A 185 2.91 17.65 -10.77
N GLY A 186 2.93 18.98 -10.63
CA GLY A 186 2.59 19.91 -11.69
C GLY A 186 1.10 19.91 -12.05
N GLN A 187 0.24 19.22 -11.28
CA GLN A 187 -1.20 19.12 -11.51
C GLN A 187 -1.96 20.00 -10.51
N LYS A 188 -3.03 20.65 -10.98
CA LYS A 188 -3.93 21.39 -10.10
C LYS A 188 -4.98 20.47 -9.46
N PHE A 189 -5.24 20.72 -8.20
CA PHE A 189 -6.25 20.03 -7.42
C PHE A 189 -7.62 20.30 -7.99
N ASP A 190 -8.36 19.21 -8.19
CA ASP A 190 -9.72 19.21 -8.68
C ASP A 190 -10.54 18.32 -7.74
N ILE A 191 -11.51 18.94 -7.07
CA ILE A 191 -12.38 18.26 -6.11
C ILE A 191 -13.22 17.17 -6.78
N ASP A 192 -13.56 17.32 -8.06
CA ASP A 192 -14.35 16.32 -8.79
C ASP A 192 -13.50 15.12 -9.19
N LYS A 193 -12.21 15.32 -9.50
CA LYS A 193 -11.25 14.21 -9.61
C LYS A 193 -11.12 13.47 -8.28
N LEU A 194 -10.97 14.19 -7.17
CA LEU A 194 -10.90 13.56 -5.85
C LEU A 194 -12.17 12.74 -5.56
N ARG A 195 -13.36 13.28 -5.82
CA ARG A 195 -14.63 12.55 -5.68
C ARG A 195 -14.67 11.30 -6.55
N HIS A 196 -14.16 11.36 -7.77
CA HIS A 196 -14.08 10.21 -8.65
C HIS A 196 -13.21 9.09 -8.05
N PHE A 197 -11.97 9.38 -7.66
CA PHE A 197 -11.09 8.39 -7.01
C PHE A 197 -11.67 7.85 -5.70
N LEU A 198 -12.30 8.71 -4.89
CA LEU A 198 -13.01 8.29 -3.68
C LEU A 198 -14.17 7.34 -3.97
N SER A 199 -14.94 7.57 -5.05
CA SER A 199 -16.03 6.67 -5.43
C SER A 199 -15.51 5.27 -5.79
N LEU A 200 -14.41 5.18 -6.54
CA LEU A 200 -13.74 3.92 -6.87
C LEU A 200 -13.21 3.21 -5.61
N SER A 201 -12.62 3.95 -4.68
CA SER A 201 -12.17 3.42 -3.40
C SER A 201 -13.32 2.88 -2.55
N TYR A 202 -14.45 3.59 -2.55
CA TYR A 202 -15.65 3.17 -1.84
C TYR A 202 -16.20 1.87 -2.44
N ASP A 203 -16.36 1.79 -3.76
CA ASP A 203 -16.86 0.61 -4.46
C ASP A 203 -15.95 -0.59 -4.24
N CYS A 204 -14.63 -0.42 -4.39
CA CYS A 204 -13.62 -1.43 -4.06
C CYS A 204 -13.79 -1.93 -2.62
N THR A 205 -13.98 -1.03 -1.66
CA THR A 205 -14.16 -1.37 -0.25
C THR A 205 -15.46 -2.14 0.00
N GLN A 206 -16.56 -1.72 -0.61
CA GLN A 206 -17.85 -2.41 -0.47
C GLN A 206 -17.81 -3.81 -1.08
N LEU A 207 -17.17 -3.99 -2.23
CA LEU A 207 -16.99 -5.29 -2.86
C LEU A 207 -16.11 -6.22 -2.01
N TRP A 208 -14.96 -5.72 -1.56
CA TRP A 208 -14.07 -6.49 -0.70
C TRP A 208 -14.75 -6.91 0.61
N LYS A 209 -15.51 -6.00 1.24
CA LYS A 209 -16.35 -6.31 2.40
C LYS A 209 -17.32 -7.45 2.11
N LYS A 210 -18.08 -7.38 1.01
CA LYS A 210 -19.03 -8.44 0.62
C LYS A 210 -18.34 -9.79 0.46
N ILE A 211 -17.15 -9.82 -0.14
CA ILE A 211 -16.35 -11.04 -0.30
C ILE A 211 -15.98 -11.61 1.08
N LEU A 212 -15.46 -10.79 1.99
CA LEU A 212 -15.13 -11.22 3.35
C LEU A 212 -16.35 -11.73 4.12
N GLU A 213 -17.52 -11.09 3.95
CA GLU A 213 -18.77 -11.51 4.59
C GLU A 213 -19.26 -12.89 4.12
N THR A 214 -18.87 -13.35 2.92
CA THR A 214 -19.19 -14.72 2.47
C THR A 214 -18.57 -15.80 3.35
N ASN A 215 -17.48 -15.51 4.07
CA ASN A 215 -16.85 -16.42 5.02
C ASN A 215 -17.65 -16.67 6.30
N THR A 216 -18.80 -16.03 6.47
CA THR A 216 -19.77 -16.39 7.51
C THR A 216 -20.51 -17.70 7.22
N ALA A 217 -20.49 -18.18 5.97
CA ALA A 217 -21.09 -19.45 5.58
C ALA A 217 -20.38 -20.67 6.20
N LYS A 218 -21.09 -21.80 6.27
CA LYS A 218 -20.54 -23.08 6.75
C LYS A 218 -20.77 -24.17 5.69
N PRO A 219 -19.72 -24.68 5.02
CA PRO A 219 -18.31 -24.27 5.15
C PRO A 219 -18.04 -22.87 4.57
N ALA A 220 -16.97 -22.22 5.06
CA ALA A 220 -16.51 -20.96 4.49
C ALA A 220 -15.99 -21.18 3.06
N PRO A 221 -16.32 -20.30 2.10
CA PRO A 221 -15.94 -20.47 0.70
C PRO A 221 -14.46 -20.20 0.40
N MET A 222 -13.74 -19.43 1.24
CA MET A 222 -12.30 -19.18 1.06
C MET A 222 -11.52 -19.31 2.37
N SER A 223 -10.24 -19.64 2.28
CA SER A 223 -9.35 -19.73 3.44
C SER A 223 -8.86 -18.34 3.89
N PHE A 224 -8.23 -18.29 5.06
CA PHE A 224 -7.52 -17.09 5.51
C PHE A 224 -6.44 -16.66 4.51
N PHE A 225 -5.67 -17.63 3.97
CA PHE A 225 -4.58 -17.34 3.02
C PHE A 225 -5.11 -16.78 1.71
N ASP A 226 -6.22 -17.32 1.20
CA ASP A 226 -6.91 -16.73 0.04
C ASP A 226 -7.26 -15.27 0.34
N GLY A 227 -7.81 -15.00 1.53
CA GLY A 227 -8.10 -13.63 1.97
C GLY A 227 -6.86 -12.72 1.96
N THR A 228 -5.72 -13.18 2.45
CA THR A 228 -4.48 -12.38 2.45
C THR A 228 -3.94 -12.10 1.04
N ILE A 229 -4.11 -13.05 0.11
CA ILE A 229 -3.69 -12.87 -1.29
C ILE A 229 -4.65 -11.91 -1.99
N HIS A 230 -5.96 -12.17 -1.90
CA HIS A 230 -7.00 -11.41 -2.59
C HIS A 230 -7.22 -10.00 -2.02
N MET A 231 -6.63 -9.68 -0.87
CA MET A 231 -6.58 -8.32 -0.32
C MET A 231 -5.70 -7.36 -1.14
N GLY A 232 -4.72 -7.88 -1.89
CA GLY A 232 -3.72 -7.07 -2.60
C GLY A 232 -4.28 -5.85 -3.35
N PRO A 233 -5.25 -6.02 -4.27
CA PRO A 233 -5.84 -4.91 -5.02
C PRO A 233 -6.52 -3.84 -4.15
N ALA A 234 -7.18 -4.22 -3.06
CA ALA A 234 -7.77 -3.27 -2.11
C ALA A 234 -6.73 -2.46 -1.32
N VAL A 235 -5.47 -2.91 -1.30
CA VAL A 235 -4.36 -2.18 -0.69
C VAL A 235 -3.67 -1.29 -1.72
N VAL A 236 -3.17 -1.88 -2.81
CA VAL A 236 -2.26 -1.19 -3.74
C VAL A 236 -2.95 -0.46 -4.89
N LEU A 237 -4.21 -0.81 -5.17
CA LEU A 237 -4.96 -0.33 -6.32
C LEU A 237 -6.32 0.26 -5.91
N ARG A 238 -6.51 0.55 -4.62
CA ARG A 238 -7.70 1.24 -4.14
C ARG A 238 -7.79 2.61 -4.82
N GLY A 239 -8.98 2.93 -5.31
CA GLY A 239 -9.20 4.13 -6.13
C GLY A 239 -8.98 3.90 -7.61
N SER A 240 -8.68 2.67 -8.06
CA SER A 240 -8.57 2.34 -9.49
C SER A 240 -9.80 1.55 -9.99
N PRO A 241 -10.20 1.72 -11.26
CA PRO A 241 -11.25 0.89 -11.85
C PRO A 241 -10.83 -0.59 -11.93
N GLN A 242 -9.54 -0.89 -12.08
CA GLN A 242 -9.02 -2.25 -12.15
C GLN A 242 -9.25 -3.03 -10.85
N ALA A 243 -9.14 -2.37 -9.69
CA ALA A 243 -9.47 -3.00 -8.41
C ALA A 243 -10.97 -3.31 -8.28
N VAL A 244 -11.84 -2.42 -8.78
CA VAL A 244 -13.29 -2.67 -8.81
C VAL A 244 -13.60 -3.85 -9.71
N GLU A 245 -13.09 -3.86 -10.95
CA GLU A 245 -13.27 -4.95 -11.91
C GLU A 245 -12.83 -6.29 -11.31
N TYR A 246 -11.65 -6.30 -10.66
CA TYR A 246 -11.10 -7.49 -10.01
C TYR A 246 -12.07 -8.14 -9.01
N TYR A 247 -12.76 -7.35 -8.19
CA TYR A 247 -13.67 -7.85 -7.15
C TYR A 247 -15.09 -8.16 -7.65
N THR A 248 -15.39 -7.94 -8.93
CA THR A 248 -16.68 -8.33 -9.53
C THR A 248 -16.71 -9.73 -10.12
N VAL A 249 -15.55 -10.41 -10.18
CA VAL A 249 -15.35 -11.75 -10.73
C VAL A 249 -15.36 -12.81 -9.64
#